data_AF-A0A2T0YKG3-F1
#
_entry.id   AF-A0A2T0YKG3-F1
#
_cell.length_a   1.000
_cell.length_b   1.000
_cell.length_c   1.000
_cell.angle_alpha   90.00
_cell.angle_beta   90.00
_cell.angle_gamma   90.00
#
_symmetry.space_group_name_H-M   'P 1'
#
loop_
_entity.id
_entity.type
_entity.pdbx_description
1 polymer ?
#
loop_
_entity_poly.entity_id
_entity_poly.type
_entity_poly.pdbx_seq_one_letter_code
_entity_poly.pdbx_strand_id
1 'polypeptide(L)'
;MADQYDFEELYANTYTDADQRAYESQPASEKRFAIAWLLTLLLGPTGAHRWYLNRPVSAVLMMVASIAAVVLMVADQTNLGLLCVTVVFAWTLLDMIMLLAGQMRDTHDLRLAGHRERAGLFSAITVVLLALALMVALIIGTSSGVAG
;
A
#
# COMPACT_ATOMS: atom_id res chain seq x y z
N MET A 1 1.14 36.56 34.69
CA MET A 1 1.00 36.16 33.26
C MET A 1 1.44 34.72 32.99
N ALA A 2 2.40 34.15 33.74
CA ALA A 2 2.85 32.76 33.55
C ALA A 2 1.97 31.69 34.25
N ASP A 3 1.05 32.11 35.12
CA ASP A 3 0.20 31.25 35.96
C ASP A 3 -1.16 30.90 35.30
N GLN A 4 -1.34 31.22 34.02
CA GLN A 4 -2.54 30.91 33.24
C GLN A 4 -2.38 29.67 32.35
N TYR A 5 -1.17 29.10 32.28
CA TYR A 5 -0.91 27.92 31.47
C TYR A 5 -0.86 26.71 32.39
N ASP A 6 -1.93 25.91 32.34
CA ASP A 6 -1.97 24.61 33.00
C ASP A 6 -1.08 23.64 32.22
N PHE A 7 0.18 23.57 32.65
CA PHE A 7 1.16 22.68 32.04
C PHE A 7 0.82 21.21 32.26
N GLU A 8 0.02 20.86 33.27
CA GLU A 8 -0.47 19.49 33.40
C GLU A 8 -1.44 19.16 32.26
N GLU A 9 -2.34 20.06 31.85
CA GLU A 9 -3.15 19.86 30.62
C GLU A 9 -2.30 19.83 29.35
N LEU A 10 -1.25 20.66 29.28
CA LEU A 10 -0.35 20.71 28.13
C LEU A 10 0.52 19.44 27.99
N TYR A 11 0.80 18.74 29.10
CA TYR A 11 1.63 17.53 29.15
C TYR A 11 0.82 16.24 29.44
N ALA A 12 -0.44 16.36 29.87
CA ALA A 12 -1.36 15.25 30.12
C ALA A 12 -2.17 14.94 28.86
N ASN A 13 -1.64 13.96 28.15
CA ASN A 13 -2.31 13.13 27.15
C ASN A 13 -2.52 13.73 25.75
N THR A 14 -1.80 13.06 24.87
CA THR A 14 -1.62 13.17 23.43
C THR A 14 -2.85 12.79 22.58
N TYR A 15 -4.04 12.64 23.17
CA TYR A 15 -5.32 12.45 22.49
C TYR A 15 -6.44 12.82 23.47
N THR A 16 -7.02 14.02 23.32
CA THR A 16 -8.20 14.39 24.10
C THR A 16 -9.45 13.66 23.57
N ASP A 17 -10.48 13.46 24.40
CA ASP A 17 -11.78 12.93 23.91
C ASP A 17 -12.35 13.80 22.78
N ALA A 18 -12.02 15.09 22.77
CA ALA A 18 -12.36 16.02 21.70
C ALA A 18 -11.64 15.66 20.39
N ASP A 19 -10.34 15.34 20.42
CA ASP A 19 -9.59 14.88 19.24
C ASP A 19 -10.13 13.56 18.70
N GLN A 20 -10.50 12.63 19.59
CA GLN A 20 -11.11 11.36 19.18
C GLN A 20 -12.44 11.59 18.46
N ARG A 21 -13.32 12.45 19.00
CA ARG A 21 -14.60 12.80 18.36
C ARG A 21 -14.40 13.57 17.06
N ALA A 22 -13.42 14.47 17.01
CA ALA A 22 -13.06 15.20 15.80
C ALA A 22 -12.55 14.25 14.72
N TYR A 23 -11.83 13.19 15.10
CA TYR A 23 -11.36 12.14 14.20
C TYR A 23 -12.47 11.20 13.72
N GLU A 24 -13.40 10.83 14.60
CA GLU A 24 -14.55 9.97 14.28
C GLU A 24 -15.60 10.65 13.42
N SER A 25 -15.72 11.98 13.52
CA SER A 25 -16.61 12.79 12.69
C SER A 25 -16.03 13.15 11.32
N GLN A 26 -14.79 12.75 11.01
CA GLN A 26 -14.22 13.00 9.68
C GLN A 26 -15.00 12.23 8.61
N PRO A 27 -15.34 12.89 7.49
CA PRO A 27 -15.98 12.21 6.38
C PRO A 27 -15.08 11.09 5.84
N ALA A 28 -15.65 9.91 5.64
CA ALA A 28 -14.98 8.80 4.97
C ALA A 28 -15.26 8.88 3.46
N SER A 29 -14.28 8.47 2.65
CA SER A 29 -14.46 8.29 1.21
C SER A 29 -15.46 7.17 0.95
N GLU A 30 -16.26 7.30 -0.11
CA GLU A 30 -17.12 6.24 -0.64
C GLU A 30 -16.30 5.01 -1.11
N LYS A 31 -15.01 5.21 -1.38
CA LYS A 31 -14.09 4.16 -1.81
C LYS A 31 -13.78 3.22 -0.65
N ARG A 32 -13.94 1.92 -0.90
CA ARG A 32 -13.78 0.86 0.12
C ARG A 32 -12.33 0.43 0.21
N PHE A 33 -11.80 0.41 1.43
CA PHE A 33 -10.44 -0.04 1.71
C PHE A 33 -10.17 -1.48 1.21
N ALA A 34 -11.12 -2.39 1.45
CA ALA A 34 -10.98 -3.79 1.03
C ALA A 34 -10.87 -3.95 -0.50
N ILE A 35 -11.55 -3.10 -1.28
CA ILE A 35 -11.45 -3.13 -2.75
C ILE A 35 -10.08 -2.63 -3.18
N ALA A 36 -9.62 -1.52 -2.62
CA ALA A 36 -8.28 -1.01 -2.89
C ALA A 36 -7.21 -2.05 -2.53
N TRP A 37 -7.33 -2.73 -1.39
CA TRP A 37 -6.40 -3.75 -0.95
C TRP A 37 -6.36 -4.96 -1.89
N LEU A 38 -7.53 -5.45 -2.30
CA LEU A 38 -7.63 -6.56 -3.25
C LEU A 38 -7.06 -6.20 -4.62
N LEU A 39 -7.30 -4.96 -5.09
CA LEU A 39 -6.72 -4.45 -6.33
C LEU A 39 -5.20 -4.34 -6.24
N THR A 40 -4.65 -3.89 -5.11
CA THR A 40 -3.19 -3.84 -4.92
C THR A 40 -2.58 -5.24 -4.92
N LEU A 41 -3.28 -6.22 -4.32
CA LEU A 41 -2.77 -7.58 -4.19
C LEU A 41 -2.78 -8.34 -5.52
N LEU A 42 -3.84 -8.21 -6.32
CA LEU A 42 -3.99 -8.95 -7.58
C LEU A 42 -3.48 -8.17 -8.80
N LEU A 43 -3.69 -6.86 -8.81
CA LEU A 43 -3.42 -5.97 -9.93
C LEU A 43 -2.39 -4.89 -9.59
N GLY A 44 -1.60 -5.08 -8.52
CA GLY A 44 -0.58 -4.14 -8.07
C GLY A 44 0.29 -3.59 -9.21
N PRO A 45 0.98 -4.45 -10.01
CA PRO A 45 1.85 -3.99 -11.08
C PRO A 45 1.14 -3.14 -12.14
N THR A 46 -0.15 -3.36 -12.36
CA THR A 46 -0.93 -2.59 -13.34
C THR A 46 -1.30 -1.18 -12.85
N GLY A 47 -1.21 -0.92 -11.54
CA GLY A 47 -1.63 0.34 -10.94
C GLY A 47 -3.14 0.50 -10.74
N ALA A 48 -3.92 -0.59 -10.79
CA ALA A 48 -5.38 -0.54 -10.71
C ALA A 48 -5.90 0.07 -9.39
N HIS A 49 -5.20 -0.16 -8.27
CA HIS A 49 -5.54 0.46 -6.98
C HIS A 49 -5.42 1.99 -7.03
N ARG A 50 -4.44 2.54 -7.78
CA ARG A 50 -4.29 4.00 -7.95
C ARG A 50 -5.35 4.59 -8.88
N TRP A 51 -5.77 3.84 -9.90
CA TRP A 51 -6.93 4.21 -10.72
C TRP A 51 -8.22 4.26 -9.89
N TYR A 52 -8.42 3.29 -9.01
CA TYR A 52 -9.58 3.26 -8.12
C TYR A 52 -9.64 4.45 -7.16
N LEU A 53 -8.47 4.89 -6.68
CA LEU A 53 -8.27 6.05 -5.79
C LEU A 53 -8.20 7.39 -6.53
N ASN A 54 -8.53 7.43 -7.83
CA ASN A 54 -8.52 8.65 -8.64
C ASN A 54 -7.15 9.38 -8.65
N ARG A 55 -6.04 8.64 -8.67
CA ARG A 55 -4.67 9.17 -8.78
C ARG A 55 -4.04 8.86 -10.16
N PRO A 56 -4.55 9.47 -11.25
CA PRO A 56 -4.24 9.04 -12.62
C PRO A 56 -2.77 9.18 -12.99
N VAL A 57 -2.10 10.25 -12.57
CA VAL A 57 -0.67 10.49 -12.89
C VAL A 57 0.20 9.33 -12.42
N SER A 58 0.09 8.97 -11.14
CA SER A 58 0.87 7.87 -10.57
C SER A 58 0.47 6.50 -11.12
N ALA A 59 -0.81 6.34 -11.50
CA ALA A 59 -1.29 5.10 -12.08
C ALA A 59 -0.73 4.88 -13.49
N VAL A 60 -0.67 5.94 -14.31
CA VAL A 60 -0.05 5.92 -15.64
C VAL A 60 1.45 5.64 -15.55
N LEU A 61 2.17 6.30 -14.63
CA LEU A 61 3.61 6.05 -14.43
C LEU A 61 3.89 4.57 -14.12
N MET A 62 3.10 3.99 -13.23
CA MET A 62 3.24 2.60 -12.85
C MET A 62 2.91 1.66 -14.02
N MET A 63 1.82 1.95 -14.75
CA MET A 63 1.43 1.17 -15.94
C MET A 63 2.51 1.20 -17.02
N VAL A 64 3.10 2.37 -17.30
CA VAL A 64 4.19 2.52 -18.27
C VAL A 64 5.43 1.75 -17.82
N ALA A 65 5.80 1.83 -16.54
CA ALA A 65 6.93 1.07 -15.99
C ALA A 65 6.73 -0.44 -16.13
N SER A 66 5.50 -0.92 -15.89
CA SER A 66 5.14 -2.33 -16.04
C SER A 66 5.13 -2.79 -17.49
N ILE A 67 4.62 -1.98 -18.41
CA ILE A 67 4.67 -2.27 -19.85
C ILE A 67 6.13 -2.29 -20.32
N ALA A 68 6.94 -1.31 -19.91
CA ALA A 68 8.35 -1.26 -20.25
C ALA A 68 9.09 -2.51 -19.74
N ALA A 69 8.82 -2.97 -18.52
CA ALA A 69 9.39 -4.19 -17.98
C ALA A 69 9.09 -5.42 -18.86
N VAL A 70 7.83 -5.56 -19.32
CA VAL A 70 7.42 -6.66 -20.21
C VAL A 70 8.06 -6.53 -21.60
N VAL A 71 8.08 -5.33 -22.17
CA VAL A 71 8.70 -5.09 -23.49
C VAL A 71 10.19 -5.41 -23.46
N LEU A 72 10.90 -5.04 -22.39
CA LEU A 72 12.32 -5.36 -22.21
C LEU A 72 12.55 -6.88 -22.08
N MET A 73 11.67 -7.60 -21.38
CA MET A 73 11.72 -9.07 -21.32
C MET A 73 11.52 -9.71 -22.70
N VAL A 74 10.57 -9.20 -23.50
CA VAL A 74 10.30 -9.70 -24.86
C VAL A 74 11.42 -9.36 -25.84
N ALA A 75 12.10 -8.23 -25.64
CA ALA A 75 13.24 -7.79 -26.45
C ALA A 75 14.57 -8.48 -26.08
N ASP A 76 14.52 -9.59 -25.33
CA ASP A 76 15.67 -10.37 -24.86
C ASP A 76 16.65 -9.59 -23.96
N GLN A 77 16.25 -8.40 -23.49
CA GLN A 77 17.00 -7.59 -22.53
C GLN A 77 16.73 -8.05 -21.10
N THR A 78 17.01 -9.32 -20.82
CA THR A 78 16.62 -10.02 -19.57
C THR A 78 17.09 -9.29 -18.32
N ASN A 79 18.32 -8.77 -18.29
CA ASN A 79 18.86 -8.06 -17.14
C ASN A 79 18.10 -6.76 -16.85
N LEU A 80 17.79 -5.98 -17.89
CA LEU A 80 17.05 -4.72 -17.76
C LEU A 80 15.57 -4.98 -17.45
N GLY A 81 14.97 -5.98 -18.10
CA GLY A 81 13.61 -6.42 -17.82
C GLY A 81 13.44 -6.84 -16.35
N LEU A 82 14.35 -7.66 -15.83
CA LEU A 82 14.32 -8.11 -14.44
C LEU A 82 14.51 -6.94 -13.45
N LEU A 83 15.39 -5.99 -13.76
CA LEU A 83 15.55 -4.77 -12.96
C LEU A 83 14.25 -3.95 -12.94
N CYS A 84 13.60 -3.76 -14.08
CA CYS A 84 12.32 -3.05 -14.13
C CYS A 84 11.21 -3.79 -13.36
N VAL A 85 11.13 -5.11 -13.47
CA VAL A 85 10.16 -5.93 -12.70
C VAL A 85 10.39 -5.78 -11.21
N THR A 86 11.65 -5.83 -10.74
CA THR A 86 11.96 -5.67 -9.30
C THR A 86 11.63 -4.26 -8.80
N VAL A 87 11.87 -3.22 -9.61
CA VAL A 87 11.48 -1.84 -9.28
C VAL A 87 9.96 -1.70 -9.19
N VAL A 88 9.20 -2.22 -10.16
CA VAL A 88 7.73 -2.21 -10.13
C VAL A 88 7.22 -2.99 -8.93
N PHE A 89 7.79 -4.17 -8.65
CA PHE A 89 7.40 -4.98 -7.50
C PHE A 89 7.67 -4.26 -6.17
N ALA A 90 8.84 -3.63 -6.01
CA ALA A 90 9.14 -2.80 -4.85
C ALA A 90 8.13 -1.64 -4.70
N TRP A 91 7.78 -0.97 -5.81
CA TRP A 91 6.73 0.04 -5.81
C TRP A 91 5.38 -0.53 -5.33
N THR A 92 4.96 -1.70 -5.83
CA THR A 92 3.71 -2.35 -5.36
C THR A 92 3.72 -2.67 -3.87
N LEU A 93 4.86 -3.09 -3.32
CA LEU A 93 5.00 -3.37 -1.89
C LEU A 93 4.91 -2.10 -1.06
N LEU A 94 5.58 -1.02 -1.48
CA LEU A 94 5.45 0.29 -0.83
C LEU A 94 4.00 0.75 -0.83
N ASP A 95 3.31 0.61 -1.96
CA ASP A 95 1.90 0.96 -2.09
C ASP A 95 1.02 0.13 -1.16
N MET A 96 1.29 -1.17 -1.04
CA MET A 96 0.58 -2.05 -0.10
C MET A 96 0.77 -1.57 1.34
N ILE A 97 2.01 -1.26 1.74
CA ILE A 97 2.30 -0.75 3.09
C ILE A 97 1.61 0.60 3.32
N MET A 98 1.69 1.54 2.37
CA MET A 98 1.03 2.86 2.47
C MET A 98 -0.48 2.74 2.55
N LEU A 99 -1.07 1.78 1.83
CA LEU A 99 -2.50 1.50 1.88
C LEU A 99 -2.90 0.93 3.24
N LEU A 100 -2.16 -0.07 3.74
CA LEU A 100 -2.38 -0.68 5.06
C LEU A 100 -2.14 0.30 6.22
N ALA A 101 -1.22 1.25 6.06
CA ALA A 101 -0.97 2.32 7.03
C ALA A 101 -2.01 3.46 6.96
N GLY A 102 -2.95 3.40 6.02
CA GLY A 102 -3.99 4.43 5.86
C GLY A 102 -3.49 5.76 5.30
N GLN A 103 -2.28 5.78 4.72
CA GLN A 103 -1.69 6.96 4.09
C GLN A 103 -2.24 7.20 2.67
N MET A 104 -2.75 6.15 2.01
CA MET A 104 -3.43 6.31 0.73
C MET A 104 -4.83 6.92 0.92
N ARG A 105 -4.93 8.20 0.57
CA ARG A 105 -6.17 8.98 0.56
C ARG A 105 -6.70 9.17 -0.87
N ASP A 106 -8.01 9.33 -0.99
CA ASP A 106 -8.69 9.66 -2.25
C ASP A 106 -8.36 11.12 -2.69
N THR A 107 -8.82 11.56 -3.86
CA THR A 107 -8.63 12.93 -4.38
C THR A 107 -9.11 14.00 -3.40
N HIS A 108 -10.17 13.72 -2.64
CA HIS A 108 -10.72 14.63 -1.63
C HIS A 108 -9.98 14.58 -0.29
N ASP A 109 -8.81 13.94 -0.26
CA ASP A 109 -8.00 13.69 0.94
C ASP A 109 -8.75 12.91 2.05
N LEU A 110 -9.79 12.18 1.65
CA LEU A 110 -10.62 11.39 2.55
C LEU A 110 -10.02 10.00 2.78
N ARG A 111 -10.23 9.48 3.99
CA ARG A 111 -9.82 8.14 4.39
C ARG A 111 -10.75 7.10 3.79
N LEU A 112 -10.22 5.94 3.44
CA LEU A 112 -11.01 4.86 2.84
C LEU A 112 -12.01 4.27 3.83
N ALA A 113 -13.23 4.01 3.36
CA ALA A 113 -14.28 3.40 4.18
C ALA A 113 -13.85 2.02 4.70
N GLY A 114 -14.10 1.77 5.99
CA GLY A 114 -13.83 0.51 6.67
C GLY A 114 -12.36 0.23 6.99
N HIS A 115 -11.46 1.21 6.79
CA HIS A 115 -10.04 1.04 7.10
C HIS A 115 -9.81 0.84 8.61
N ARG A 116 -10.37 1.68 9.49
CA ARG A 116 -10.15 1.62 10.95
C ARG A 116 -10.56 0.26 11.56
N GLU A 117 -11.68 -0.30 11.11
CA GLU A 117 -12.23 -1.54 11.64
C GLU A 117 -11.42 -2.78 11.24
N ARG A 118 -10.83 -2.77 10.03
CA ARG A 118 -10.31 -4.01 9.42
C ARG A 118 -8.83 -3.94 9.06
N ALA A 119 -8.17 -2.79 9.19
CA ALA A 119 -6.76 -2.61 8.81
C ALA A 119 -5.84 -3.68 9.45
N GLY A 120 -6.03 -3.97 10.75
CA GLY A 120 -5.24 -5.00 11.45
C GLY A 120 -5.45 -6.42 10.91
N LEU A 121 -6.67 -6.76 10.48
CA LEU A 121 -6.96 -8.07 9.88
C LEU A 121 -6.30 -8.17 8.50
N PHE A 122 -6.47 -7.15 7.66
CA PHE A 122 -5.91 -7.14 6.30
C PHE A 122 -4.37 -7.08 6.32
N SER A 123 -3.74 -6.41 7.29
CA SER A 123 -2.29 -6.42 7.43
C SER A 123 -1.77 -7.81 7.82
N ALA A 124 -2.40 -8.48 8.78
CA ALA A 124 -2.07 -9.85 9.15
C ALA A 124 -2.18 -10.82 7.95
N ILE A 125 -3.28 -10.72 7.19
CA ILE A 125 -3.47 -11.52 5.96
C ILE A 125 -2.36 -11.23 4.95
N THR A 126 -2.00 -9.96 4.75
CA THR A 126 -0.95 -9.57 3.80
C THR A 126 0.41 -10.15 4.21
N VAL A 127 0.78 -10.06 5.50
CA VAL A 127 2.04 -10.63 6.01
C VAL A 127 2.09 -12.13 5.79
N VAL A 128 1.00 -12.85 6.09
CA VAL A 128 0.91 -14.30 5.87
C VAL A 128 1.05 -14.63 4.38
N LEU A 129 0.35 -13.92 3.50
CA LEU A 129 0.43 -14.13 2.05
C LEU A 129 1.84 -13.87 1.50
N LEU A 130 2.52 -12.81 1.95
CA LEU A 130 3.89 -12.52 1.54
C LEU A 130 4.89 -13.55 2.06
N ALA A 131 4.71 -14.03 3.29
CA ALA A 131 5.55 -15.10 3.85
C ALA A 131 5.39 -16.42 3.07
N LEU A 132 4.15 -16.77 2.71
CA LEU A 132 3.86 -17.94 1.87
C LEU A 132 4.43 -17.77 0.46
N ALA A 133 4.26 -16.61 -0.16
CA ALA A 133 4.80 -16.32 -1.48
C ALA A 133 6.34 -16.41 -1.48
N LEU A 134 7.00 -15.90 -0.45
CA LEU A 134 8.44 -16.02 -0.27
C LEU A 134 8.87 -17.48 -0.10
N MET A 135 8.16 -18.26 0.72
CA MET A 135 8.42 -19.69 0.88
C MET A 135 8.34 -20.43 -0.46
N VAL A 136 7.28 -20.19 -1.24
CA VAL A 136 7.10 -20.78 -2.58
C VAL A 136 8.24 -20.36 -3.51
N ALA A 137 8.61 -19.09 -3.52
CA ALA A 137 9.71 -18.58 -4.34
C ALA A 137 11.06 -19.25 -3.98
N LEU A 138 11.33 -19.51 -2.70
CA LEU A 138 12.53 -20.21 -2.24
C LEU A 138 12.53 -21.69 -2.65
N ILE A 139 11.38 -22.36 -2.60
CA ILE A 139 11.25 -23.76 -3.04
C ILE A 139 11.50 -23.85 -4.56
N ILE A 140 10.89 -22.97 -5.34
CA ILE A 140 11.12 -22.93 -6.80
C ILE A 140 12.60 -22.63 -7.10
N GLY A 141 13.16 -21.61 -6.46
CA GLY A 141 14.56 -21.20 -6.67
C GLY A 141 15.59 -22.28 -6.33
N THR A 142 15.34 -23.08 -5.29
CA THR A 142 16.22 -24.20 -4.92
C THR A 142 16.08 -25.40 -5.87
N SER A 143 14.87 -25.65 -6.40
CA SER A 143 14.66 -26.72 -7.38
C SER A 143 15.39 -26.49 -8.71
N SER A 144 15.58 -25.23 -9.12
CA SER A 144 16.35 -24.84 -10.31
C SER A 144 17.85 -25.08 -10.18
N GLY A 145 18.37 -25.19 -8.94
CA GLY A 145 19.81 -25.35 -8.66
C GLY A 145 20.28 -26.80 -8.55
N VAL A 146 19.38 -27.79 -8.47
CA VAL A 146 19.72 -29.22 -8.32
C VAL A 146 19.72 -29.97 -9.66
N ALA A 147 19.21 -29.36 -10.73
CA ALA A 147 19.13 -29.95 -12.07
C ALA A 147 20.31 -29.56 -13.00
N GLY A 148 21.35 -28.92 -12.47
CA GLY A 148 22.57 -28.52 -13.20
C GLY A 148 23.79 -29.34 -12.80
#